data_AF-A0A9C9UAC5-F1
#
_entry.id   AF-A0A9C9UAC5-F1
#
_cell.length_a   1.000
_cell.length_b   1.000
_cell.length_c   1.000
_cell.angle_alpha   90.00
_cell.angle_beta   90.00
_cell.angle_gamma   90.00
#
_symmetry.space_group_name_H-M   'P 1'
#
loop_
_entity.id
_entity.type
_entity.pdbx_description
1 polymer ?
#
loop_
_entity_poly.entity_id
_entity_poly.type
_entity_poly.pdbx_seq_one_letter_code
_entity_poly.pdbx_strand_id
1 'polypeptide(L)'
;MLSRLFAPKWKHPKPAVRQEAINGLPDDAQAVFRQVAEEDTDAVIRRLALRRLCDLQRVQTLCAKAGSAADRHTAEQHLAHLLAGKLAHGPSLAERWQFLEGLSDAHWFERMLKEGQESELRRQALQRVSRQSLLGDVALTDDDASVRHGAALKLVQRSTLERVAKGARRHDKRVYQCVRDALAVLDAADSRPREMRAQAGKLNVQLQALLKAAQGSDDWGRIESSMRGLQRQWTELDLSLLLQAEVEAFQQGIDRFEFALQDWREREQQQAREHALRQAKLAQAETICAQLASLLEALCSEGRVRDVVTVNQVSDVCAHSWRELDLPDDRDGQALASRYDTLQAALAQVLDDETLLA
;
A
#
# COMPACT_ATOMS: atom_id res chain seq x y z
N MET A 1 46.29 -63.38 -39.44
CA MET A 1 44.80 -63.33 -39.41
C MET A 1 44.24 -64.45 -38.51
N LEU A 2 44.45 -64.39 -37.19
CA LEU A 2 44.00 -65.44 -36.24
C LEU A 2 43.25 -64.88 -35.00
N SER A 3 42.95 -63.58 -34.95
CA SER A 3 42.32 -62.92 -33.79
C SER A 3 40.79 -63.07 -33.70
N ARG A 4 40.17 -63.94 -34.51
CA ARG A 4 38.70 -64.10 -34.59
C ARG A 4 38.17 -65.49 -34.24
N LEU A 5 39.00 -66.41 -33.75
CA LEU A 5 38.58 -67.79 -33.45
C LEU A 5 38.01 -67.99 -32.03
N PHE A 6 38.15 -67.00 -31.13
CA PHE A 6 37.61 -67.08 -29.78
C PHE A 6 36.77 -65.84 -29.46
N ALA A 7 35.58 -66.05 -28.89
CA ALA A 7 34.78 -64.96 -28.34
C ALA A 7 35.61 -64.22 -27.28
N PRO A 8 35.55 -62.88 -27.24
CA PRO A 8 36.30 -62.12 -26.25
C PRO A 8 35.87 -62.52 -24.83
N LYS A 9 36.79 -62.43 -23.86
CA LYS A 9 36.56 -62.93 -22.48
C LYS A 9 35.30 -62.36 -21.81
N TRP A 10 34.88 -61.15 -22.18
CA TRP A 10 33.66 -60.53 -21.68
C TRP A 10 32.35 -61.14 -22.23
N LYS A 11 32.40 -62.07 -23.20
CA LYS A 11 31.26 -62.90 -23.66
C LYS A 11 31.30 -64.34 -23.13
N HIS A 12 32.18 -64.64 -22.17
CA HIS A 12 32.35 -65.99 -21.64
C HIS A 12 31.10 -66.49 -20.87
N PRO A 13 30.75 -67.80 -20.90
CA PRO A 13 29.57 -68.32 -20.19
C PRO A 13 29.58 -68.08 -18.67
N LYS A 14 30.76 -68.19 -18.03
CA LYS A 14 30.92 -67.97 -16.57
C LYS A 14 30.91 -66.47 -16.22
N PRO A 15 30.00 -65.98 -15.34
CA PRO A 15 29.93 -64.57 -14.92
C PRO A 15 31.24 -64.03 -14.35
N ALA A 16 31.95 -64.81 -13.53
CA ALA A 16 33.22 -64.40 -12.93
C ALA A 16 34.30 -64.03 -13.97
N VAL A 17 34.36 -64.78 -15.08
CA VAL A 17 35.32 -64.50 -16.17
C VAL A 17 34.92 -63.23 -16.93
N ARG A 18 33.62 -62.98 -17.12
CA ARG A 18 33.13 -61.74 -17.73
C ARG A 18 33.44 -60.54 -16.85
N GLN A 19 33.20 -60.64 -15.55
CA GLN A 19 33.50 -59.58 -14.57
C GLN A 19 34.99 -59.20 -14.57
N GLU A 20 35.88 -60.19 -14.51
CA GLU A 20 37.33 -59.95 -14.58
C GLU A 20 37.73 -59.29 -15.90
N ALA A 21 37.17 -59.77 -17.03
CA ALA A 21 37.42 -59.18 -18.34
C ALA A 21 36.96 -57.71 -18.41
N ILE A 22 35.76 -57.39 -17.89
CA ILE A 22 35.22 -56.02 -17.89
C ILE A 22 36.04 -55.10 -17.00
N ASN A 23 36.53 -55.58 -15.85
CA ASN A 23 37.42 -54.80 -14.98
C ASN A 23 38.74 -54.46 -15.67
N GLY A 24 39.29 -55.38 -16.48
CA GLY A 24 40.55 -55.19 -17.19
C GLY A 24 40.46 -54.36 -18.48
N LEU A 25 39.25 -53.99 -18.94
CA LEU A 25 39.11 -53.15 -20.13
C LEU A 25 39.56 -51.71 -19.87
N PRO A 26 40.12 -51.00 -20.86
CA PRO A 26 40.38 -49.57 -20.78
C PRO A 26 39.07 -48.76 -20.79
N ASP A 27 39.11 -47.52 -20.29
CA ASP A 27 37.91 -46.66 -20.18
C ASP A 27 37.35 -46.23 -21.56
N ASP A 28 38.14 -46.26 -22.61
CA ASP A 28 37.70 -45.98 -23.99
C ASP A 28 36.94 -47.16 -24.64
N ALA A 29 36.83 -48.31 -23.97
CA ALA A 29 36.05 -49.47 -24.42
C ALA A 29 34.51 -49.27 -24.28
N GLN A 30 34.02 -48.05 -24.55
CA GLN A 30 32.63 -47.61 -24.37
C GLN A 30 31.61 -48.44 -25.15
N ALA A 31 31.98 -48.94 -26.33
CA ALA A 31 31.12 -49.83 -27.10
C ALA A 31 30.87 -51.17 -26.39
N VAL A 32 31.90 -51.71 -25.71
CA VAL A 32 31.79 -52.94 -24.92
C VAL A 32 30.98 -52.70 -23.66
N PHE A 33 31.26 -51.62 -22.92
CA PHE A 33 30.49 -51.27 -21.73
C PHE A 33 29.01 -51.05 -22.06
N ARG A 34 28.70 -50.43 -23.21
CA ARG A 34 27.32 -50.26 -23.69
C ARG A 34 26.63 -51.60 -23.88
N GLN A 35 27.25 -52.47 -24.68
CA GLN A 35 26.67 -53.77 -24.98
C GLN A 35 26.41 -54.58 -23.70
N VAL A 36 27.40 -54.64 -22.82
CA VAL A 36 27.29 -55.41 -21.57
C VAL A 36 26.23 -54.82 -20.63
N ALA A 37 26.16 -53.49 -20.50
CA ALA A 37 25.16 -52.84 -19.66
C ALA A 37 23.72 -53.08 -20.13
N GLU A 38 23.52 -53.23 -21.45
CA GLU A 38 22.20 -53.46 -22.06
C GLU A 38 21.81 -54.95 -22.09
N GLU A 39 22.76 -55.85 -22.37
CA GLU A 39 22.45 -57.21 -22.80
C GLU A 39 22.90 -58.30 -21.81
N ASP A 40 23.80 -58.03 -20.85
CA ASP A 40 24.32 -59.10 -19.97
C ASP A 40 23.20 -59.69 -19.10
N THR A 41 23.18 -61.02 -19.02
CA THR A 41 22.17 -61.76 -18.25
C THR A 41 22.33 -61.55 -16.74
N ASP A 42 23.54 -61.26 -16.26
CA ASP A 42 23.85 -61.04 -14.86
C ASP A 42 23.72 -59.55 -14.48
N ALA A 43 22.86 -59.24 -13.51
CA ALA A 43 22.62 -57.87 -13.06
C ALA A 43 23.84 -57.19 -12.44
N VAL A 44 24.73 -57.95 -11.78
CA VAL A 44 25.97 -57.41 -11.20
C VAL A 44 26.89 -56.95 -12.31
N ILE A 45 26.97 -57.74 -13.39
CA ILE A 45 27.79 -57.43 -14.56
C ILE A 45 27.22 -56.24 -15.34
N ARG A 46 25.89 -56.18 -15.54
CA ARG A 46 25.24 -55.00 -16.13
C ARG A 46 25.57 -53.72 -15.36
N ARG A 47 25.44 -53.75 -14.03
CA ARG A 47 25.76 -52.61 -13.16
C ARG A 47 27.25 -52.26 -13.14
N LEU A 48 28.13 -53.23 -13.34
CA LEU A 48 29.57 -52.98 -13.47
C LEU A 48 29.87 -52.21 -14.77
N ALA A 49 29.35 -52.69 -15.89
CA ALA A 49 29.54 -52.02 -17.19
C ALA A 49 28.88 -50.64 -17.24
N LEU A 50 27.67 -50.51 -16.67
CA LEU A 50 26.96 -49.24 -16.55
C LEU A 50 27.79 -48.16 -15.85
N ARG A 51 28.49 -48.50 -14.76
CA ARG A 51 29.36 -47.56 -14.02
C ARG A 51 30.61 -47.11 -14.79
N ARG A 52 30.87 -47.71 -15.95
CA ARG A 52 31.98 -47.32 -16.85
C ARG A 52 31.49 -46.62 -18.11
N LEU A 53 30.18 -46.46 -18.31
CA LEU A 53 29.62 -45.75 -19.46
C LEU A 53 29.72 -44.24 -19.30
N CYS A 54 30.10 -43.54 -20.36
CA CYS A 54 30.17 -42.08 -20.40
C CYS A 54 29.08 -41.42 -21.24
N ASP A 55 28.30 -42.21 -22.00
CA ASP A 55 27.22 -41.73 -22.86
C ASP A 55 25.97 -41.37 -22.03
N LEU A 56 25.75 -40.07 -21.82
CA LEU A 56 24.65 -39.53 -21.02
C LEU A 56 23.27 -40.02 -21.50
N GLN A 57 23.02 -39.99 -22.81
CA GLN A 57 21.75 -40.39 -23.39
C GLN A 57 21.49 -41.88 -23.18
N ARG A 58 22.54 -42.69 -23.30
CA ARG A 58 22.47 -44.14 -23.06
C ARG A 58 22.20 -44.45 -21.59
N VAL A 59 22.91 -43.80 -20.67
CA VAL A 59 22.72 -43.99 -19.23
C VAL A 59 21.30 -43.58 -18.82
N GLN A 60 20.79 -42.45 -19.32
CA GLN A 60 19.39 -42.03 -19.08
C GLN A 60 18.38 -43.05 -19.61
N THR A 61 18.63 -43.61 -20.80
CA THR A 61 17.77 -44.67 -21.37
C THR A 61 17.78 -45.92 -20.46
N LEU A 62 18.93 -46.28 -19.90
CA LEU A 62 19.06 -47.39 -18.96
C LEU A 62 18.35 -47.11 -17.62
N CYS A 63 18.31 -45.86 -17.13
CA CYS A 63 17.48 -45.48 -15.99
C CYS A 63 16.00 -45.80 -16.26
N ALA A 64 15.50 -45.38 -17.43
CA ALA A 64 14.10 -45.55 -17.81
C ALA A 64 13.70 -47.02 -18.05
N LYS A 65 14.63 -47.83 -18.56
CA LYS A 65 14.41 -49.26 -18.88
C LYS A 65 14.79 -50.22 -17.75
N ALA A 66 15.24 -49.72 -16.60
CA ALA A 66 15.72 -50.56 -15.51
C ALA A 66 14.64 -51.54 -15.01
N GLY A 67 14.95 -52.84 -15.06
CA GLY A 67 14.04 -53.91 -14.64
C GLY A 67 13.92 -54.10 -13.13
N SER A 68 14.79 -53.47 -12.33
CA SER A 68 14.76 -53.54 -10.87
C SER A 68 15.05 -52.17 -10.23
N ALA A 69 14.60 -51.97 -8.99
CA ALA A 69 14.88 -50.75 -8.23
C ALA A 69 16.38 -50.53 -8.00
N ALA A 70 17.14 -51.61 -7.79
CA ALA A 70 18.60 -51.56 -7.63
C ALA A 70 19.30 -51.11 -8.91
N ASP A 71 18.86 -51.59 -10.08
CA ASP A 71 19.43 -51.19 -11.37
C ASP A 71 19.08 -49.74 -11.69
N ARG A 72 17.84 -49.31 -11.41
CA ARG A 72 17.41 -47.91 -11.57
C ARG A 72 18.24 -46.97 -10.71
N HIS A 73 18.39 -47.30 -9.43
CA HIS A 73 19.18 -46.51 -8.49
C HIS A 73 20.64 -46.39 -8.94
N THR A 74 21.25 -47.50 -9.40
CA THR A 74 22.63 -47.50 -9.91
C THR A 74 22.77 -46.60 -11.14
N ALA A 75 21.81 -46.67 -12.06
CA ALA A 75 21.81 -45.86 -13.28
C ALA A 75 21.62 -44.37 -12.96
N GLU A 76 20.67 -44.01 -12.09
CA GLU A 76 20.42 -42.63 -11.69
C GLU A 76 21.61 -42.04 -10.92
N GLN A 77 22.23 -42.81 -10.03
CA GLN A 77 23.46 -42.38 -9.34
C GLN A 77 24.61 -42.16 -10.31
N HIS A 78 24.79 -43.06 -11.28
CA HIS A 78 25.84 -42.94 -12.28
C HIS A 78 25.60 -41.73 -13.19
N LEU A 79 24.36 -41.50 -13.62
CA LEU A 79 23.98 -40.31 -14.37
C LEU A 79 24.29 -39.04 -13.57
N ALA A 80 23.97 -39.02 -12.27
CA ALA A 80 24.30 -37.90 -11.40
C ALA A 80 25.81 -37.66 -11.30
N HIS A 81 26.63 -38.71 -11.20
CA HIS A 81 28.09 -38.58 -11.16
C HIS A 81 28.67 -38.06 -12.48
N LEU A 82 28.15 -38.56 -13.61
CA LEU A 82 28.51 -38.04 -14.93
C LEU A 82 28.19 -36.55 -15.02
N LEU A 83 26.94 -36.15 -14.74
CA LEU A 83 26.50 -34.76 -14.83
C LEU A 83 27.25 -33.84 -13.86
N ALA A 84 27.57 -34.32 -12.66
CA ALA A 84 28.31 -33.56 -11.65
C ALA A 84 29.81 -33.43 -11.96
N GLY A 85 30.31 -34.07 -13.03
CA GLY A 85 31.72 -34.04 -13.42
C GLY A 85 32.64 -34.91 -12.58
N LYS A 86 32.10 -35.76 -11.69
CA LYS A 86 32.85 -36.52 -10.67
C LYS A 86 33.71 -37.67 -11.22
N LEU A 87 33.63 -37.94 -12.52
CA LEU A 87 34.36 -39.03 -13.17
C LEU A 87 35.55 -38.48 -13.93
N ALA A 88 36.73 -39.08 -13.73
CA ALA A 88 37.98 -38.66 -14.37
C ALA A 88 37.90 -38.69 -15.90
N HIS A 89 37.15 -39.65 -16.45
CA HIS A 89 36.85 -39.79 -17.86
C HIS A 89 35.34 -39.68 -18.03
N GLY A 90 34.89 -38.60 -18.67
CA GLY A 90 33.47 -38.31 -18.85
C GLY A 90 33.23 -37.15 -19.82
N PRO A 91 31.96 -36.83 -20.10
CA PRO A 91 31.60 -35.71 -20.96
C PRO A 91 32.14 -34.38 -20.41
N SER A 92 32.48 -33.47 -21.31
CA SER A 92 32.90 -32.10 -20.99
C SER A 92 31.79 -31.33 -20.28
N LEU A 93 32.15 -30.25 -19.55
CA LEU A 93 31.17 -29.38 -18.90
C LEU A 93 30.08 -28.89 -19.86
N ALA A 94 30.46 -28.52 -21.09
CA ALA A 94 29.53 -28.04 -22.11
C ALA A 94 28.51 -29.13 -22.52
N GLU A 95 28.98 -30.36 -22.76
CA GLU A 95 28.09 -31.49 -23.10
C GLU A 95 27.16 -31.83 -21.94
N ARG A 96 27.67 -31.80 -20.70
CA ARG A 96 26.86 -32.06 -19.51
C ARG A 96 25.79 -31.00 -19.31
N TRP A 97 26.14 -29.72 -19.50
CA TRP A 97 25.18 -28.63 -19.39
C TRP A 97 24.09 -28.72 -20.46
N GLN A 98 24.48 -28.91 -21.73
CA GLN A 98 23.53 -29.08 -22.82
C GLN A 98 22.57 -30.25 -22.56
N PHE A 99 23.07 -31.36 -22.03
CA PHE A 99 22.24 -32.49 -21.65
C PHE A 99 21.30 -32.15 -20.49
N LEU A 100 21.81 -31.49 -19.45
CA LEU A 100 21.04 -31.08 -18.28
C LEU A 100 19.89 -30.13 -18.64
N GLU A 101 20.10 -29.23 -19.61
CA GLU A 101 19.05 -28.34 -20.12
C GLU A 101 17.92 -29.08 -20.84
N GLY A 102 18.21 -30.25 -21.42
CA GLY A 102 17.22 -31.16 -21.97
C GLY A 102 16.44 -31.95 -20.93
N LEU A 103 16.87 -31.94 -19.66
CA LEU A 103 16.13 -32.59 -18.57
C LEU A 103 15.07 -31.63 -18.00
N SER A 104 13.81 -32.06 -18.02
CA SER A 104 12.69 -31.26 -17.51
C SER A 104 12.58 -31.22 -15.98
N ASP A 105 13.29 -32.11 -15.27
CA ASP A 105 13.14 -32.28 -13.82
C ASP A 105 14.08 -31.36 -13.02
N ALA A 106 13.48 -30.49 -12.21
CA ALA A 106 14.15 -29.53 -11.35
C ALA A 106 15.13 -30.18 -10.35
N HIS A 107 14.89 -31.43 -9.94
CA HIS A 107 15.76 -32.15 -9.01
C HIS A 107 17.20 -32.28 -9.53
N TRP A 108 17.39 -32.41 -10.85
CA TRP A 108 18.74 -32.49 -11.42
C TRP A 108 19.52 -31.20 -11.21
N PHE A 109 18.89 -30.03 -11.37
CA PHE A 109 19.53 -28.76 -11.07
C PHE A 109 19.83 -28.60 -9.58
N GLU A 110 18.93 -29.01 -8.69
CA GLU A 110 19.20 -29.02 -7.24
C GLU A 110 20.41 -29.90 -6.91
N ARG A 111 20.52 -31.06 -7.54
CA ARG A 111 21.62 -31.98 -7.33
C ARG A 111 22.94 -31.44 -7.90
N MET A 112 22.92 -30.86 -9.10
CA MET A 112 24.12 -30.23 -9.68
C MET A 112 24.59 -29.03 -8.88
N LEU A 113 23.66 -28.24 -8.32
CA LEU A 113 24.00 -27.16 -7.40
C LEU A 113 24.69 -27.68 -6.13
N LYS A 114 24.29 -28.84 -5.60
CA LYS A 114 24.87 -29.40 -4.37
C LYS A 114 26.16 -30.18 -4.59
N GLU A 115 26.26 -30.90 -5.70
CA GLU A 115 27.27 -31.93 -5.92
C GLU A 115 28.21 -31.65 -7.10
N GLY A 116 27.93 -30.64 -7.92
CA GLY A 116 28.71 -30.33 -9.11
C GLY A 116 30.16 -29.97 -8.75
N GLN A 117 31.11 -30.55 -9.48
CA GLN A 117 32.53 -30.35 -9.24
C GLN A 117 32.97 -28.92 -9.58
N GLU A 118 32.60 -28.43 -10.76
CA GLU A 118 32.95 -27.10 -11.21
C GLU A 118 32.02 -26.04 -10.62
N SER A 119 32.60 -24.95 -10.13
CA SER A 119 31.82 -23.78 -9.66
C SER A 119 30.95 -23.20 -10.76
N GLU A 120 31.37 -23.31 -12.02
CA GLU A 120 30.59 -22.89 -13.19
C GLU A 120 29.30 -23.70 -13.34
N LEU A 121 29.35 -25.04 -13.21
CA LEU A 121 28.17 -25.89 -13.23
C LEU A 121 27.19 -25.50 -12.11
N ARG A 122 27.71 -25.30 -10.90
CA ARG A 122 26.89 -24.89 -9.75
C ARG A 122 26.25 -23.52 -9.97
N ARG A 123 26.98 -22.54 -10.50
CA ARG A 123 26.44 -21.20 -10.84
C ARG A 123 25.34 -21.26 -11.88
N GLN A 124 25.48 -22.11 -12.90
CA GLN A 124 24.46 -22.27 -13.92
C GLN A 124 23.21 -23.00 -13.36
N ALA A 125 23.42 -24.08 -12.59
CA ALA A 125 22.33 -24.81 -11.94
C ALA A 125 21.54 -23.92 -10.95
N LEU A 126 22.24 -23.05 -10.22
CA LEU A 126 21.65 -22.07 -9.30
C LEU A 126 20.58 -21.19 -9.96
N GLN A 127 20.73 -20.87 -11.24
CA GLN A 127 19.74 -20.06 -11.97
C GLN A 127 18.36 -20.74 -12.02
N ARG A 128 18.32 -22.07 -12.04
CA ARG A 128 17.09 -22.87 -12.14
C ARG A 128 16.49 -23.29 -10.79
N VAL A 129 17.22 -23.13 -9.68
CA VAL A 129 16.77 -23.55 -8.34
C VAL A 129 16.03 -22.43 -7.61
N SER A 130 14.90 -22.74 -6.99
CA SER A 130 14.08 -21.82 -6.18
C SER A 130 13.86 -22.27 -4.73
N ARG A 131 14.21 -23.51 -4.40
CA ARG A 131 14.00 -24.12 -3.08
C ARG A 131 14.79 -23.37 -1.99
N GLN A 132 14.07 -22.62 -1.16
CA GLN A 132 14.65 -21.69 -0.17
C GLN A 132 15.58 -22.38 0.84
N SER A 133 15.22 -23.58 1.32
CA SER A 133 16.08 -24.33 2.26
C SER A 133 17.44 -24.67 1.65
N LEU A 134 17.45 -25.21 0.43
CA LEU A 134 18.67 -25.55 -0.30
C LEU A 134 19.50 -24.30 -0.62
N LEU A 135 18.87 -23.23 -1.12
CA LEU A 135 19.57 -21.96 -1.37
C LEU A 135 20.23 -21.42 -0.11
N GLY A 136 19.58 -21.52 1.05
CA GLY A 136 20.16 -21.09 2.31
C GLY A 136 21.35 -21.95 2.77
N ASP A 137 21.33 -23.25 2.48
CA ASP A 137 22.46 -24.12 2.77
C ASP A 137 23.65 -23.78 1.85
N VAL A 138 23.39 -23.67 0.54
CA VAL A 138 24.38 -23.27 -0.47
C VAL A 138 25.00 -21.90 -0.14
N ALA A 139 24.19 -20.92 0.27
CA ALA A 139 24.66 -19.60 0.68
C ALA A 139 25.65 -19.64 1.87
N LEU A 140 25.58 -20.68 2.71
CA LEU A 140 26.44 -20.85 3.87
C LEU A 140 27.64 -21.76 3.60
N THR A 141 27.51 -22.76 2.72
CA THR A 141 28.47 -23.87 2.65
C THR A 141 29.16 -24.04 1.31
N ASP A 142 28.74 -23.40 0.21
CA ASP A 142 29.43 -23.58 -1.08
C ASP A 142 30.87 -23.04 -1.00
N ASP A 143 31.82 -23.76 -1.57
CA ASP A 143 33.22 -23.36 -1.58
C ASP A 143 33.47 -22.09 -2.43
N ASP A 144 32.67 -21.88 -3.48
CA ASP A 144 32.78 -20.73 -4.38
C ASP A 144 31.96 -19.53 -3.86
N ALA A 145 32.65 -18.43 -3.59
CA ALA A 145 32.02 -17.21 -3.05
C ALA A 145 30.95 -16.61 -3.98
N SER A 146 31.06 -16.79 -5.29
CA SER A 146 30.06 -16.30 -6.24
C SER A 146 28.79 -17.14 -6.21
N VAL A 147 28.91 -18.46 -6.04
CA VAL A 147 27.76 -19.35 -5.83
C VAL A 147 27.06 -19.01 -4.51
N ARG A 148 27.80 -18.83 -3.41
CA ARG A 148 27.22 -18.43 -2.11
C ARG A 148 26.42 -17.13 -2.22
N HIS A 149 27.02 -16.11 -2.83
CA HIS A 149 26.35 -14.82 -3.00
C HIS A 149 25.14 -14.91 -3.94
N GLY A 150 25.24 -15.64 -5.04
CA GLY A 150 24.10 -15.86 -5.94
C GLY A 150 22.93 -16.56 -5.24
N ALA A 151 23.21 -17.52 -4.36
CA ALA A 151 22.19 -18.20 -3.58
C ALA A 151 21.51 -17.25 -2.59
N ALA A 152 22.30 -16.40 -1.92
CA ALA A 152 21.79 -15.38 -1.01
C ALA A 152 20.85 -14.37 -1.71
N LEU A 153 21.16 -13.96 -2.95
CA LEU A 153 20.32 -13.05 -3.75
C LEU A 153 18.93 -13.63 -4.08
N LYS A 154 18.79 -14.97 -4.08
CA LYS A 154 17.52 -15.67 -4.39
C LYS A 154 16.68 -15.97 -3.14
N LEU A 155 17.14 -15.58 -1.96
CA LEU A 155 16.42 -15.79 -0.71
C LEU A 155 15.35 -14.71 -0.52
N VAL A 156 14.13 -15.15 -0.26
CA VAL A 156 12.97 -14.28 0.00
C VAL A 156 12.21 -14.68 1.27
N GLN A 157 12.42 -15.90 1.78
CA GLN A 157 11.76 -16.38 2.98
C GLN A 157 12.44 -15.85 4.25
N ARG A 158 11.71 -15.08 5.08
CA ARG A 158 12.21 -14.47 6.34
C ARG A 158 13.00 -15.44 7.22
N SER A 159 12.45 -16.60 7.54
CA SER A 159 13.11 -17.59 8.40
C SER A 159 14.44 -18.11 7.82
N THR A 160 14.52 -18.26 6.49
CA THR A 160 15.76 -18.67 5.82
C THR A 160 16.78 -17.53 5.80
N LEU A 161 16.35 -16.30 5.51
CA LEU A 161 17.20 -15.11 5.56
C LEU A 161 17.81 -14.90 6.96
N GLU A 162 17.02 -15.05 8.02
CA GLU A 162 17.49 -14.93 9.41
C GLU A 162 18.55 -15.99 9.76
N ARG A 163 18.28 -17.25 9.37
CA ARG A 163 19.23 -18.36 9.54
C ARG A 163 20.56 -18.08 8.84
N VAL A 164 20.50 -17.66 7.57
CA VAL A 164 21.70 -17.35 6.77
C VAL A 164 22.43 -16.14 7.33
N ALA A 165 21.72 -15.09 7.76
CA ALA A 165 22.32 -13.92 8.39
C ALA A 165 23.13 -14.30 9.64
N LYS A 166 22.57 -15.18 10.48
CA LYS A 166 23.27 -15.69 11.68
C LYS A 166 24.53 -16.47 11.32
N GLY A 167 24.45 -17.36 10.32
CA GLY A 167 25.58 -18.19 9.88
C GLY A 167 26.69 -17.40 9.18
N ALA A 168 26.33 -16.45 8.31
CA ALA A 168 27.29 -15.69 7.50
C ALA A 168 27.97 -14.54 8.24
N ARG A 169 27.39 -14.04 9.35
CA ARG A 169 27.83 -12.82 10.07
C ARG A 169 29.33 -12.68 10.29
N ARG A 170 30.02 -13.78 10.60
CA ARG A 170 31.46 -13.80 10.90
C ARG A 170 32.34 -14.27 9.74
N HIS A 171 31.78 -14.99 8.78
CA HIS A 171 32.54 -15.76 7.79
C HIS A 171 32.37 -15.25 6.36
N ASP A 172 31.24 -14.64 6.02
CA ASP A 172 30.97 -14.10 4.69
C ASP A 172 30.18 -12.79 4.79
N LYS A 173 30.91 -11.67 4.77
CA LYS A 173 30.31 -10.33 4.90
C LYS A 173 29.41 -9.97 3.71
N ARG A 174 29.70 -10.48 2.51
CA ARG A 174 28.92 -10.18 1.30
C ARG A 174 27.58 -10.89 1.35
N VAL A 175 27.57 -12.17 1.72
CA VAL A 175 26.32 -12.92 1.97
C VAL A 175 25.55 -12.29 3.12
N TYR A 176 26.21 -11.97 4.24
CA TYR A 176 25.57 -11.33 5.39
C TYR A 176 24.88 -10.02 5.00
N GLN A 177 25.55 -9.12 4.28
CA GLN A 177 24.95 -7.85 3.87
C GLN A 177 23.76 -8.07 2.95
N CYS A 178 23.89 -8.95 1.94
CA CYS A 178 22.81 -9.30 1.02
C CYS A 178 21.53 -9.75 1.75
N VAL A 179 21.65 -10.67 2.71
CA VAL A 179 20.46 -11.15 3.45
C VAL A 179 19.94 -10.14 4.47
N ARG A 180 20.80 -9.26 5.00
CA ARG A 180 20.38 -8.14 5.87
C ARG A 180 19.59 -7.10 5.09
N ASP A 181 20.01 -6.79 3.87
CA ASP A 181 19.28 -5.87 2.99
C ASP A 181 17.92 -6.46 2.62
N ALA A 182 17.86 -7.75 2.26
CA ALA A 182 16.60 -8.44 2.00
C ALA A 182 15.66 -8.45 3.23
N LEU A 183 16.19 -8.67 4.43
CA LEU A 183 15.40 -8.56 5.67
C LEU A 183 14.89 -7.15 5.91
N ALA A 184 15.71 -6.12 5.68
CA ALA A 184 15.30 -4.74 5.84
C ALA A 184 14.16 -4.36 4.87
N VAL A 185 14.17 -4.90 3.65
CA VAL A 185 13.06 -4.74 2.68
C VAL A 185 11.78 -5.38 3.22
N LEU A 186 11.86 -6.60 3.78
CA LEU A 186 10.70 -7.26 4.38
C LEU A 186 10.18 -6.49 5.60
N ASP A 187 11.08 -6.02 6.48
CA ASP A 187 10.73 -5.23 7.66
C ASP A 187 10.04 -3.92 7.27
N ALA A 188 10.53 -3.22 6.25
CA ALA A 188 9.93 -1.98 5.75
C ALA A 188 8.55 -2.23 5.10
N ALA A 189 8.40 -3.34 4.37
CA ALA A 189 7.11 -3.74 3.82
C ALA A 189 6.07 -4.04 4.91
N ASP A 190 6.50 -4.63 6.03
CA ASP A 190 5.65 -4.93 7.19
C ASP A 190 5.33 -3.68 8.04
N SER A 191 6.28 -2.75 8.18
CA SER A 191 6.12 -1.57 9.04
C SER A 191 5.36 -0.42 8.38
N ARG A 192 5.57 -0.18 7.07
CA ARG A 192 4.97 0.95 6.35
C ARG A 192 3.44 1.01 6.46
N PRO A 193 2.67 -0.09 6.29
CA PRO A 193 1.23 -0.05 6.51
C PRO A 193 0.85 0.28 7.95
N ARG A 194 1.59 -0.24 8.94
CA ARG A 194 1.32 0.03 10.36
C ARG A 194 1.56 1.48 10.72
N GLU A 195 2.66 2.06 10.24
CA GLU A 195 2.99 3.48 10.42
C GLU A 195 1.96 4.38 9.77
N MET A 196 1.55 4.07 8.54
CA MET A 196 0.52 4.82 7.81
C MET A 196 -0.83 4.80 8.56
N ARG A 197 -1.25 3.63 9.05
CA ARG A 197 -2.47 3.50 9.87
C ARG A 197 -2.37 4.23 11.20
N ALA A 198 -1.20 4.22 11.85
CA ALA A 198 -1.00 4.99 13.07
C ALA A 198 -1.11 6.50 12.83
N GLN A 199 -0.63 7.00 11.69
CA GLN A 199 -0.83 8.41 11.29
C GLN A 199 -2.30 8.72 11.01
N ALA A 200 -2.99 7.88 10.22
CA ALA A 200 -4.42 8.02 9.96
C ALA A 200 -5.24 8.03 11.27
N GLY A 201 -4.92 7.13 12.21
CA GLY A 201 -5.55 7.09 13.53
C GLY A 201 -5.37 8.39 14.32
N LYS A 202 -4.17 9.00 14.29
CA LYS A 202 -3.93 10.30 14.93
C LYS A 202 -4.77 11.41 14.30
N LEU A 203 -4.85 11.47 12.97
CA LEU A 203 -5.67 12.46 12.27
C LEU A 203 -7.15 12.28 12.61
N ASN A 204 -7.65 11.05 12.67
CA ASN A 204 -9.02 10.79 13.08
C ASN A 204 -9.28 11.24 14.53
N VAL A 205 -8.37 10.97 15.48
CA VAL A 205 -8.49 11.47 16.85
C VAL A 205 -8.53 13.00 16.90
N GLN A 206 -7.69 13.67 16.10
CA GLN A 206 -7.70 15.14 16.00
C GLN A 206 -9.01 15.66 15.39
N LEU A 207 -9.55 14.99 14.38
CA LEU A 207 -10.85 15.31 13.79
C LEU A 207 -11.99 15.17 14.81
N GLN A 208 -12.01 14.09 15.59
CA GLN A 208 -13.01 13.92 16.66
C GLN A 208 -12.88 15.00 17.74
N ALA A 209 -11.66 15.38 18.11
CA ALA A 209 -11.44 16.48 19.04
C ALA A 209 -11.91 17.83 18.47
N LEU A 210 -11.71 18.06 17.18
CA LEU A 210 -12.17 19.26 16.48
C LEU A 210 -13.70 19.34 16.40
N LEU A 211 -14.36 18.22 16.07
CA LEU A 211 -15.82 18.09 16.09
C LEU A 211 -16.39 18.41 17.47
N LYS A 212 -15.73 17.93 18.53
CA LYS A 212 -16.12 18.26 19.91
C LYS A 212 -15.91 19.74 20.23
N ALA A 213 -14.79 20.32 19.82
CA ALA A 213 -14.50 21.74 20.03
C ALA A 213 -15.50 22.66 19.30
N ALA A 214 -16.03 22.21 18.16
CA ALA A 214 -17.06 22.94 17.42
C ALA A 214 -18.42 23.01 18.14
N GLN A 215 -18.69 22.13 19.10
CA GLN A 215 -19.93 22.17 19.87
C GLN A 215 -19.93 23.38 20.80
N GLY A 216 -20.67 24.43 20.40
CA GLY A 216 -20.84 25.65 21.20
C GLY A 216 -19.68 26.64 21.13
N SER A 217 -18.83 26.55 20.09
CA SER A 217 -17.78 27.55 19.84
C SER A 217 -18.30 28.69 18.99
N ASP A 218 -17.88 29.91 19.32
CA ASP A 218 -18.10 31.11 18.51
C ASP A 218 -16.92 31.39 17.55
N ASP A 219 -15.74 30.78 17.79
CA ASP A 219 -14.54 30.93 16.95
C ASP A 219 -14.45 29.84 15.86
N TRP A 220 -15.39 29.87 14.91
CA TRP A 220 -15.40 28.95 13.77
C TRP A 220 -14.25 29.18 12.79
N GLY A 221 -13.69 30.39 12.73
CA GLY A 221 -12.54 30.71 11.87
C GLY A 221 -11.30 29.87 12.21
N ARG A 222 -10.99 29.72 13.51
CA ARG A 222 -9.89 28.85 13.97
C ARG A 222 -10.19 27.37 13.71
N ILE A 223 -11.43 26.96 13.90
CA ILE A 223 -11.88 25.58 13.72
C ILE A 223 -11.77 25.17 12.25
N GLU A 224 -12.26 25.99 11.32
CA GLU A 224 -12.12 25.77 9.87
C GLU A 224 -10.65 25.73 9.43
N SER A 225 -9.80 26.60 9.98
CA SER A 225 -8.37 26.57 9.69
C SER A 225 -7.72 25.26 10.13
N SER A 226 -8.06 24.78 11.33
CA SER A 226 -7.59 23.49 11.85
C SER A 226 -8.08 22.32 10.99
N MET A 227 -9.34 22.36 10.54
CA MET A 227 -9.91 21.34 9.65
C MET A 227 -9.16 21.28 8.31
N ARG A 228 -8.89 22.43 7.67
CA ARG A 228 -8.12 22.48 6.43
C ARG A 228 -6.72 21.90 6.60
N GLY A 229 -6.09 22.12 7.76
CA GLY A 229 -4.80 21.52 8.10
C GLY A 229 -4.89 19.98 8.20
N LEU A 230 -5.94 19.45 8.83
CA LEU A 230 -6.16 18.01 8.93
C LEU A 230 -6.45 17.36 7.58
N GLN A 231 -7.30 17.98 6.75
CA GLN A 231 -7.61 17.47 5.42
C GLN A 231 -6.37 17.42 4.52
N ARG A 232 -5.49 18.44 4.58
CA ARG A 232 -4.22 18.41 3.83
C ARG A 232 -3.32 17.25 4.26
N GLN A 233 -3.13 17.07 5.58
CA GLN A 233 -2.35 15.94 6.10
C GLN A 233 -2.96 14.59 5.70
N TRP A 234 -4.28 14.49 5.65
CA TRP A 234 -4.97 13.29 5.19
C TRP A 234 -4.70 13.00 3.70
N THR A 235 -4.69 14.03 2.84
CA THR A 235 -4.41 13.86 1.40
C THR A 235 -2.96 13.46 1.09
N GLU A 236 -2.03 13.66 2.03
CA GLU A 236 -0.64 13.22 1.90
C GLU A 236 -0.46 11.73 2.23
N LEU A 237 -1.46 11.08 2.84
CA LEU A 237 -1.40 9.66 3.17
C LEU A 237 -1.58 8.78 1.93
N ASP A 238 -0.84 7.67 1.91
CA ASP A 238 -1.03 6.61 0.93
C ASP A 238 -2.24 5.75 1.34
N LEU A 239 -3.43 6.14 0.87
CA LEU A 239 -4.70 5.50 1.24
C LEU A 239 -4.76 4.02 0.84
N SER A 240 -3.93 3.55 -0.10
CA SER A 240 -3.87 2.14 -0.49
C SER A 240 -3.38 1.21 0.62
N LEU A 241 -2.71 1.76 1.65
CA LEU A 241 -2.17 1.04 2.79
C LEU A 241 -3.13 1.02 4.00
N LEU A 242 -4.22 1.79 3.93
CA LEU A 242 -5.23 1.86 4.97
C LEU A 242 -6.30 0.79 4.78
N LEU A 243 -7.01 0.47 5.86
CA LEU A 243 -8.24 -0.31 5.79
C LEU A 243 -9.38 0.58 5.29
N GLN A 244 -10.29 0.00 4.51
CA GLN A 244 -11.48 0.70 4.02
C GLN A 244 -12.26 1.38 5.15
N ALA A 245 -12.44 0.69 6.29
CA ALA A 245 -13.14 1.24 7.45
C ALA A 245 -12.44 2.47 8.07
N GLU A 246 -11.10 2.56 7.99
CA GLU A 246 -10.36 3.73 8.50
C GLU A 246 -10.60 4.95 7.60
N VAL A 247 -10.66 4.74 6.28
CA VAL A 247 -10.97 5.79 5.30
C VAL A 247 -12.41 6.26 5.46
N GLU A 248 -13.36 5.33 5.57
CA GLU A 248 -14.78 5.63 5.78
C GLU A 248 -15.01 6.39 7.09
N ALA A 249 -14.34 6.00 8.17
CA ALA A 249 -14.48 6.69 9.47
C ALA A 249 -14.00 8.15 9.41
N PHE A 250 -12.90 8.42 8.70
CA PHE A 250 -12.42 9.79 8.53
C PHE A 250 -13.38 10.60 7.65
N GLN A 251 -13.84 10.04 6.54
CA GLN A 251 -14.80 10.70 5.65
C GLN A 251 -16.11 11.04 6.38
N GLN A 252 -16.67 10.10 7.15
CA GLN A 252 -17.85 10.37 7.98
C GLN A 252 -17.61 11.49 8.99
N GLY A 253 -16.39 11.63 9.49
CA GLY A 253 -16.01 12.75 10.36
C GLY A 253 -15.98 14.09 9.61
N ILE A 254 -15.52 14.11 8.36
CA ILE A 254 -15.58 15.30 7.48
C ILE A 254 -17.04 15.68 7.24
N ASP A 255 -17.90 14.73 6.88
CA ASP A 255 -19.31 15.00 6.59
C ASP A 255 -20.03 15.60 7.82
N ARG A 256 -19.75 15.08 9.02
CA ARG A 256 -20.26 15.63 10.28
C ARG A 256 -19.75 17.06 10.54
N PHE A 257 -18.49 17.34 10.19
CA PHE A 257 -17.91 18.66 10.35
C PHE A 257 -18.58 19.66 9.41
N GLU A 258 -18.74 19.29 8.14
CA GLU A 258 -19.38 20.13 7.13
C GLU A 258 -20.83 20.44 7.49
N PHE A 259 -21.56 19.44 7.98
CA PHE A 259 -22.92 19.63 8.49
C PHE A 259 -22.96 20.62 9.65
N ALA A 260 -22.09 20.47 10.65
CA ALA A 260 -22.04 21.37 11.81
C ALA A 260 -21.66 22.81 11.41
N LEU A 261 -20.74 22.96 10.45
CA LEU A 261 -20.34 24.26 9.91
C LEU A 261 -21.49 24.95 9.18
N GLN A 262 -22.25 24.20 8.38
CA GLN A 262 -23.41 24.72 7.67
C GLN A 262 -24.49 25.20 8.66
N ASP A 263 -24.83 24.37 9.65
CA ASP A 263 -25.81 24.70 10.70
C ASP A 263 -25.40 25.96 11.49
N TRP A 264 -24.11 26.12 11.81
CA TRP A 264 -23.62 27.35 12.45
C TRP A 264 -23.77 28.57 11.53
N ARG A 265 -23.37 28.49 10.26
CA ARG A 265 -23.49 29.60 9.30
C ARG A 265 -24.95 30.03 9.09
N GLU A 266 -25.87 29.08 9.06
CA GLU A 266 -27.30 29.37 8.94
C GLU A 266 -27.81 30.14 10.17
N ARG A 267 -27.42 29.75 11.38
CA ARG A 267 -27.77 30.47 12.62
C ARG A 267 -27.17 31.87 12.65
N GLU A 268 -25.90 32.03 12.29
CA GLU A 268 -25.23 33.33 12.25
C GLU A 268 -25.92 34.28 11.24
N GLN A 269 -26.24 33.78 10.05
CA GLN A 269 -26.98 34.55 9.05
C GLN A 269 -28.39 34.92 9.51
N GLN A 270 -29.09 33.99 10.18
CA GLN A 270 -30.42 34.27 10.72
C GLN A 270 -30.35 35.37 11.78
N GLN A 271 -29.43 35.27 12.74
CA GLN A 271 -29.23 36.29 13.76
C GLN A 271 -28.88 37.65 13.13
N ALA A 272 -27.99 37.68 12.14
CA ALA A 272 -27.65 38.90 11.42
C ALA A 272 -28.86 39.52 10.69
N ARG A 273 -29.72 38.69 10.07
CA ARG A 273 -30.97 39.14 9.43
C ARG A 273 -31.96 39.71 10.44
N GLU A 274 -32.15 39.05 11.57
CA GLU A 274 -33.03 39.51 12.66
C GLU A 274 -32.51 40.84 13.23
N HIS A 275 -31.22 40.96 13.50
CA HIS A 275 -30.59 42.20 13.94
C HIS A 275 -30.71 43.32 12.89
N ALA A 276 -30.48 43.05 11.61
CA ALA A 276 -30.60 44.04 10.54
C ALA A 276 -32.05 44.50 10.35
N LEU A 277 -33.03 43.58 10.40
CA LEU A 277 -34.44 43.92 10.35
C LEU A 277 -34.85 44.77 11.55
N ARG A 278 -34.41 44.41 12.75
CA ARG A 278 -34.60 45.22 13.97
C ARG A 278 -34.05 46.64 13.78
N GLN A 279 -32.81 46.77 13.33
CA GLN A 279 -32.18 48.08 13.10
C GLN A 279 -32.92 48.90 12.04
N ALA A 280 -33.35 48.28 10.94
CA ALA A 280 -34.13 48.96 9.90
C ALA A 280 -35.47 49.49 10.44
N LYS A 281 -36.19 48.69 11.26
CA LYS A 281 -37.42 49.12 11.94
C LYS A 281 -37.17 50.33 12.86
N LEU A 282 -36.11 50.28 13.68
CA LEU A 282 -35.77 51.40 14.58
C LEU A 282 -35.38 52.66 13.79
N ALA A 283 -34.59 52.55 12.73
CA ALA A 283 -34.19 53.68 11.88
C ALA A 283 -35.39 54.32 11.15
N GLN A 284 -36.35 53.51 10.71
CA GLN A 284 -37.57 54.01 10.10
C GLN A 284 -38.45 54.76 11.12
N ALA A 285 -38.60 54.21 12.34
CA ALA A 285 -39.29 54.89 13.43
C ALA A 285 -38.60 56.22 13.83
N GLU A 286 -37.27 56.25 13.84
CA GLU A 286 -36.50 57.49 14.02
C GLU A 286 -36.79 58.52 12.94
N THR A 287 -36.84 58.09 11.67
CA THR A 287 -37.15 58.95 10.53
C THR A 287 -38.53 59.57 10.67
N ILE A 288 -39.55 58.79 11.06
CA ILE A 288 -40.91 59.30 11.27
C ILE A 288 -40.95 60.34 12.40
N CYS A 289 -40.32 60.04 13.54
CA CYS A 289 -40.23 61.01 14.63
C CYS A 289 -39.54 62.31 14.20
N ALA A 290 -38.45 62.21 13.42
CA ALA A 290 -37.74 63.38 12.92
C ALA A 290 -38.59 64.21 11.94
N GLN A 291 -39.37 63.57 11.08
CA GLN A 291 -40.32 64.25 10.20
C GLN A 291 -41.39 65.01 10.99
N LEU A 292 -41.99 64.39 12.01
CA LEU A 292 -42.97 65.05 12.88
C LEU A 292 -42.36 66.20 13.69
N ALA A 293 -41.15 66.03 14.22
CA ALA A 293 -40.45 67.08 14.95
C ALA A 293 -40.11 68.29 14.06
N SER A 294 -39.62 68.04 12.84
CA SER A 294 -39.33 69.09 11.86
C SER A 294 -40.61 69.85 11.43
N LEU A 295 -41.71 69.12 11.23
CA LEU A 295 -43.02 69.70 10.94
C LEU A 295 -43.47 70.64 12.08
N LEU A 296 -43.37 70.18 13.34
CA LEU A 296 -43.67 70.99 14.52
C LEU A 296 -42.81 72.23 14.63
N GLU A 297 -41.49 72.10 14.42
CA GLU A 297 -40.56 73.24 14.47
C GLU A 297 -40.87 74.29 13.40
N ALA A 298 -41.19 73.86 12.17
CA ALA A 298 -41.63 74.74 11.10
C ALA A 298 -42.91 75.51 11.49
N LEU A 299 -43.90 74.82 12.05
CA LEU A 299 -45.16 75.46 12.50
C LEU A 299 -44.94 76.46 13.64
N CYS A 300 -44.12 76.10 14.63
CA CYS A 300 -43.79 77.00 15.75
C CYS A 300 -42.98 78.22 15.31
N SER A 301 -42.07 78.09 14.34
CA SER A 301 -41.24 79.19 13.86
C SER A 301 -41.99 80.17 12.94
N GLU A 302 -42.97 79.70 12.15
CA GLU A 302 -43.80 80.56 11.30
C GLU A 302 -44.89 81.31 12.07
N GLY A 303 -45.29 80.83 13.25
CA GLY A 303 -46.28 81.45 14.14
C GLY A 303 -47.71 81.47 13.57
N ARG A 304 -47.97 80.75 12.47
CA ARG A 304 -49.28 80.52 11.84
C ARG A 304 -49.21 79.33 10.89
N VAL A 305 -50.31 78.59 10.75
CA VAL A 305 -50.42 77.43 9.85
C VAL A 305 -50.96 77.88 8.48
N ARG A 306 -50.10 78.05 7.48
CA ARG A 306 -50.51 78.56 6.16
C ARG A 306 -51.13 77.52 5.24
N ASP A 307 -50.76 76.25 5.41
CA ASP A 307 -51.20 75.14 4.55
C ASP A 307 -51.52 73.90 5.39
N VAL A 308 -52.70 73.93 6.00
CA VAL A 308 -53.23 72.85 6.86
C VAL A 308 -53.37 71.53 6.09
N VAL A 309 -53.63 71.59 4.78
CA VAL A 309 -53.80 70.39 3.95
C VAL A 309 -52.48 69.62 3.84
N THR A 310 -51.38 70.31 3.56
CA THR A 310 -50.05 69.69 3.48
C THR A 310 -49.59 69.15 4.83
N VAL A 311 -49.86 69.87 5.93
CA VAL A 311 -49.54 69.43 7.31
C VAL A 311 -50.28 68.14 7.66
N ASN A 312 -51.59 68.07 7.39
CA ASN A 312 -52.39 66.88 7.62
C ASN A 312 -51.94 65.69 6.75
N GLN A 313 -51.59 65.93 5.48
CA GLN A 313 -51.04 64.88 4.61
C GLN A 313 -49.74 64.28 5.15
N VAL A 314 -48.80 65.11 5.62
CA VAL A 314 -47.54 64.62 6.20
C VAL A 314 -47.80 63.87 7.50
N SER A 315 -48.71 64.35 8.36
CA SER A 315 -49.11 63.67 9.59
C SER A 315 -49.76 62.31 9.31
N ASP A 316 -50.68 62.24 8.35
CA ASP A 316 -51.37 61.01 7.96
C ASP A 316 -50.42 59.96 7.38
N VAL A 317 -49.46 60.39 6.55
CA VAL A 317 -48.40 59.51 6.01
C VAL A 317 -47.53 58.98 7.15
N CYS A 318 -47.08 59.84 8.06
CA CYS A 318 -46.30 59.44 9.24
C CYS A 318 -47.08 58.46 10.11
N ALA A 319 -48.36 58.72 10.38
CA ALA A 319 -49.22 57.89 11.21
C ALA A 319 -49.57 56.55 10.55
N HIS A 320 -49.68 56.51 9.22
CA HIS A 320 -49.85 55.28 8.48
C HIS A 320 -48.58 54.42 8.54
N SER A 321 -47.42 54.99 8.19
CA SER A 321 -46.13 54.29 8.26
C SER A 321 -45.80 53.82 9.68
N TRP A 322 -46.14 54.60 10.71
CA TRP A 322 -45.96 54.23 12.10
C TRP A 322 -46.82 53.03 12.53
N ARG A 323 -48.07 52.95 12.06
CA ARG A 323 -48.96 51.81 12.37
C ARG A 323 -48.52 50.51 11.71
N GLU A 324 -47.86 50.60 10.55
CA GLU A 324 -47.29 49.43 9.87
C GLU A 324 -45.96 48.99 10.49
N LEU A 325 -45.31 49.85 11.28
CA LEU A 325 -44.11 49.54 12.03
C LEU A 325 -44.45 48.68 13.25
N ASP A 326 -44.25 47.38 13.11
CA ASP A 326 -44.18 46.44 14.23
C ASP A 326 -42.87 46.66 15.01
N LEU A 327 -42.85 47.67 15.87
CA LEU A 327 -41.67 48.08 16.63
C LEU A 327 -41.24 46.99 17.64
N PRO A 328 -39.93 46.76 17.81
CA PRO A 328 -39.44 45.86 18.86
C PRO A 328 -39.90 46.30 20.25
N ASP A 329 -40.42 45.39 21.06
CA ASP A 329 -40.78 45.65 22.47
C ASP A 329 -39.54 45.59 23.37
N ASP A 330 -38.57 46.44 23.06
CA ASP A 330 -37.36 46.65 23.84
C ASP A 330 -37.21 48.12 24.23
N ARG A 331 -36.19 48.43 25.02
CA ARG A 331 -35.96 49.78 25.54
C ARG A 331 -35.89 50.83 24.42
N ASP A 332 -35.27 50.51 23.29
CA ASP A 332 -35.08 51.46 22.18
C ASP A 332 -36.42 51.68 21.45
N GLY A 333 -37.16 50.60 21.19
CA GLY A 333 -38.49 50.68 20.58
C GLY A 333 -39.50 51.42 21.46
N GLN A 334 -39.52 51.14 22.76
CA GLN A 334 -40.39 51.84 23.73
C GLN A 334 -40.05 53.33 23.84
N ALA A 335 -38.76 53.69 23.81
CA ALA A 335 -38.34 55.09 23.82
C ALA A 335 -38.81 55.84 22.56
N LEU A 336 -38.70 55.20 21.39
CA LEU A 336 -39.20 55.76 20.13
C LEU A 336 -40.71 55.88 20.11
N ALA A 337 -41.43 54.90 20.67
CA ALA A 337 -42.89 54.97 20.80
C ALA A 337 -43.35 56.11 21.70
N SER A 338 -42.76 56.26 22.89
CA SER A 338 -43.06 57.38 23.77
C SER A 338 -42.76 58.74 23.12
N ARG A 339 -41.66 58.83 22.35
CA ARG A 339 -41.31 60.05 21.61
C ARG A 339 -42.33 60.36 20.51
N TYR A 340 -42.73 59.36 19.75
CA TYR A 340 -43.76 59.50 18.70
C TYR A 340 -45.09 59.99 19.28
N ASP A 341 -45.56 59.38 20.38
CA ASP A 341 -46.82 59.77 21.03
C ASP A 341 -46.77 61.22 21.52
N THR A 342 -45.63 61.65 22.07
CA THR A 342 -45.42 63.04 22.51
C THR A 342 -45.48 64.02 21.33
N LEU A 343 -44.84 63.69 20.21
CA LEU A 343 -44.84 64.52 19.01
C LEU A 343 -46.23 64.60 18.36
N GLN A 344 -46.96 63.49 18.31
CA GLN A 344 -48.34 63.46 17.82
C GLN A 344 -49.28 64.31 18.69
N ALA A 345 -49.17 64.20 20.03
CA ALA A 345 -49.95 65.01 20.94
C ALA A 345 -49.65 66.51 20.79
N ALA A 346 -48.37 66.88 20.65
CA ALA A 346 -47.96 68.26 20.41
C ALA A 346 -48.49 68.79 19.06
N LEU A 347 -48.47 67.97 18.01
CA LEU A 347 -48.98 68.36 16.68
C LEU A 347 -50.50 68.56 16.70
N ALA A 348 -51.23 67.68 17.38
CA ALA A 348 -52.68 67.85 17.58
C ALA A 348 -52.99 69.16 18.32
N GLN A 349 -52.24 69.47 19.38
CA GLN A 349 -52.42 70.71 20.14
C GLN A 349 -52.18 71.98 19.29
N VAL A 350 -51.17 71.97 18.41
CA VAL A 350 -50.90 73.09 17.50
C VAL A 350 -52.01 73.25 16.46
N LEU A 351 -52.58 72.14 15.98
CA LEU A 351 -53.67 72.14 15.01
C LEU A 351 -55.04 72.48 15.63
N ASP A 352 -55.23 72.29 16.93
CA ASP A 352 -56.46 72.67 17.65
C ASP A 352 -56.44 74.12 18.16
N ASP A 353 -55.31 74.83 18.08
CA ASP A 353 -55.19 76.23 18.49
C ASP A 353 -55.76 77.17 17.41
N GLU A 354 -56.99 77.65 17.63
CA GLU A 354 -57.69 78.58 16.74
C GLU A 354 -56.91 79.89 16.47
N THR A 355 -55.95 80.27 17.32
CA THR A 355 -55.14 81.48 17.12
C THR A 355 -53.99 81.31 16.12
N LEU A 356 -53.60 80.07 15.82
CA LEU A 356 -52.56 79.72 14.84
C LEU A 356 -53.15 79.37 13.47
N LEU A 357 -54.46 79.10 13.40
CA LEU A 357 -55.20 78.77 12.18
C LEU A 357 -55.84 79.99 11.47
N ALA A 358 -55.98 81.12 12.17
CA ALA A 358 -56.54 82.38 11.66
C ALA A 358 -55.46 83.31 11.08
#